data_AF-A0A336N8G3-F1
#
_entry.id   AF-A0A336N8G3-F1
#
_cell.length_a   1.000
_cell.length_b   1.000
_cell.length_c   1.000
_cell.angle_alpha   90.00
_cell.angle_beta   90.00
_cell.angle_gamma   90.00
#
_symmetry.space_group_name_H-M   'P 1'
#
loop_
_entity.id
_entity.type
_entity.pdbx_description
1 polymer ?
#
loop_
_entity_poly.entity_id
_entity_poly.type
_entity_poly.pdbx_seq_one_letter_code
_entity_poly.pdbx_strand_id
1 'polypeptide(L)'
;MLLLDQETITIDSARTITVVSNRDDIQGEVAQILRTRGLEHIEIIKKDFFESSDEISFSAEDTVGVVIDITHETSVKTIVERVLVLFHRMYGVV
;
A
#
# COMPACT_ATOMS: atom_id res chain seq x y z
N MET A 1 -31.41 17.82 -14.02
CA MET A 1 -30.81 17.19 -12.82
C MET A 1 -29.37 16.89 -13.20
N LEU A 2 -28.38 17.52 -12.56
CA LEU A 2 -26.98 17.23 -12.84
C LEU A 2 -26.66 15.89 -12.16
N LEU A 3 -26.48 14.86 -12.97
CA LEU A 3 -25.83 13.62 -12.54
C LEU A 3 -24.42 14.03 -12.12
N LEU A 4 -24.11 13.91 -10.83
CA LEU A 4 -22.73 13.92 -10.38
C LEU A 4 -22.04 12.80 -11.13
N ASP A 5 -21.09 13.14 -12.01
CA ASP A 5 -20.03 12.23 -12.44
C ASP A 5 -19.32 11.79 -11.17
N GLN A 6 -19.84 10.74 -10.54
CA GLN A 6 -18.95 9.84 -9.83
C GLN A 6 -18.17 9.22 -10.97
N GLU A 7 -16.93 9.67 -11.15
CA GLU A 7 -15.90 8.87 -11.77
C GLU A 7 -15.93 7.54 -11.03
N THR A 8 -16.76 6.61 -11.50
CA THR A 8 -16.60 5.20 -11.22
C THR A 8 -15.22 4.92 -11.76
N ILE A 9 -14.24 4.93 -10.87
CA ILE A 9 -12.95 4.31 -11.10
C ILE A 9 -13.36 2.89 -11.51
N THR A 10 -13.35 2.63 -12.81
CA THR A 10 -13.48 1.29 -13.35
C THR A 10 -12.19 0.62 -12.94
N ILE A 11 -12.18 0.11 -11.70
CA ILE A 11 -11.09 -0.65 -11.13
C ILE A 11 -11.11 -1.96 -11.90
N ASP A 12 -10.28 -2.01 -12.93
CA ASP A 12 -9.88 -3.24 -13.60
C ASP A 12 -9.56 -4.28 -12.51
N SER A 13 -10.22 -5.45 -12.54
CA SER A 13 -10.35 -6.37 -11.41
C SER A 13 -9.05 -7.11 -11.00
N ALA A 14 -7.90 -6.59 -11.41
CA ALA A 14 -6.57 -7.12 -11.17
C ALA A 14 -5.71 -6.20 -10.28
N ARG A 15 -6.16 -4.97 -9.97
CA ARG A 15 -5.36 -3.97 -9.29
C ARG A 15 -5.39 -4.14 -7.77
N THR A 16 -4.31 -4.69 -7.22
CA THR A 16 -4.16 -5.01 -5.79
C THR A 16 -3.63 -3.80 -5.01
N ILE A 17 -4.22 -3.52 -3.85
CA ILE A 17 -3.62 -2.62 -2.86
C ILE A 17 -2.90 -3.46 -1.81
N THR A 18 -1.63 -3.17 -1.58
CA THR A 18 -0.84 -3.89 -0.58
C THR A 18 -0.75 -3.07 0.71
N VAL A 19 -1.04 -3.70 1.84
CA VAL A 19 -0.94 -3.11 3.18
C VAL A 19 0.24 -3.73 3.91
N VAL A 20 1.22 -2.93 4.29
CA VAL A 20 2.41 -3.34 5.03
C VAL A 20 2.28 -2.88 6.47
N SER A 21 2.13 -3.83 7.40
CA SER A 21 2.13 -3.56 8.84
C SER A 21 2.38 -4.85 9.61
N ASN A 22 3.07 -4.79 10.73
CA ASN A 22 3.19 -5.90 11.69
C ASN A 22 2.06 -5.93 12.73
N ARG A 23 1.15 -4.94 12.73
CA ARG A 23 0.06 -4.79 13.69
C ARG A 23 -1.27 -5.32 13.13
N ASP A 24 -1.76 -6.42 13.71
CA ASP A 24 -2.96 -7.12 13.22
C ASP A 24 -4.24 -6.26 13.27
N ASP A 25 -4.36 -5.37 14.26
CA ASP A 25 -5.48 -4.43 14.40
C ASP A 25 -5.52 -3.43 13.24
N ILE A 26 -4.36 -2.85 12.90
CA ILE A 26 -4.23 -1.90 11.78
C ILE A 26 -4.48 -2.58 10.43
N GLN A 27 -3.93 -3.77 10.22
CA GLN A 27 -4.13 -4.53 8.98
C GLN A 27 -5.62 -4.77 8.71
N GLY A 28 -6.36 -5.22 9.73
CA GLY A 28 -7.79 -5.50 9.64
C GLY A 28 -8.61 -4.24 9.38
N GLU A 29 -8.36 -3.18 10.15
CA GLU A 29 -9.08 -1.91 10.04
C GLU A 29 -8.87 -1.26 8.67
N VAL A 30 -7.61 -1.13 8.22
CA VAL A 30 -7.28 -0.56 6.91
C VAL A 30 -7.91 -1.38 5.79
N ALA A 31 -7.78 -2.72 5.84
CA ALA A 31 -8.36 -3.57 4.81
C ALA A 31 -9.88 -3.45 4.75
N GLN A 32 -10.55 -3.35 5.91
CA GLN A 32 -11.99 -3.14 5.95
C GLN A 32 -12.39 -1.77 5.36
N ILE A 33 -11.69 -0.69 5.74
CA ILE A 33 -11.95 0.65 5.19
C ILE A 33 -11.81 0.65 3.66
N LEU A 34 -10.74 0.07 3.12
CA LEU A 34 -10.52 -0.02 1.68
C LEU A 34 -11.65 -0.79 0.97
N ARG A 35 -12.08 -1.95 1.52
CA ARG A 35 -13.21 -2.72 0.96
C ARG A 35 -14.51 -1.92 0.95
N THR A 36 -14.81 -1.14 1.98
CA THR A 36 -16.02 -0.29 2.00
C THR A 36 -16.02 0.80 0.92
N ARG A 37 -14.85 1.10 0.32
CA ARG A 37 -14.69 2.05 -0.78
C ARG A 37 -14.59 1.38 -2.15
N GLY A 38 -14.90 0.08 -2.25
CA GLY A 38 -14.87 -0.68 -3.51
C GLY A 38 -13.50 -1.23 -3.88
N LEU A 39 -12.52 -1.20 -2.97
CA LEU A 39 -11.18 -1.75 -3.18
C LEU A 39 -11.14 -3.16 -2.60
N GLU A 40 -11.48 -4.15 -3.43
CA GLU A 40 -11.72 -5.52 -2.96
C GLU A 40 -10.44 -6.37 -2.89
N HIS A 41 -9.48 -6.12 -3.78
CA HIS A 41 -8.23 -6.87 -3.87
C HIS A 41 -7.16 -6.23 -2.99
N ILE A 42 -6.99 -6.80 -1.79
CA ILE A 42 -6.05 -6.30 -0.79
C ILE A 42 -5.09 -7.42 -0.40
N GLU A 43 -3.80 -7.16 -0.54
CA GLU A 43 -2.73 -8.00 -0.05
C GLU A 43 -2.22 -7.46 1.29
N ILE A 44 -1.95 -8.36 2.25
CA ILE A 44 -1.42 -7.97 3.57
C ILE A 44 -0.02 -8.56 3.73
N ILE A 45 0.97 -7.67 3.89
CA ILE A 45 2.35 -8.03 4.22
C ILE A 45 2.55 -7.79 5.71
N LYS A 46 2.60 -8.88 6.48
CA LYS A 46 2.81 -8.86 7.93
C LYS A 46 4.28 -8.64 8.31
N LYS A 47 4.79 -7.42 8.08
CA LYS A 47 6.17 -7.05 8.37
C LYS A 47 6.27 -5.63 8.91
N ASP A 48 7.33 -5.38 9.68
CA ASP A 48 7.74 -4.02 10.01
C ASP A 48 8.46 -3.42 8.81
N PHE A 49 8.00 -2.24 8.37
CA PHE A 49 8.54 -1.59 7.19
C PHE A 49 10.00 -1.15 7.37
N PHE A 50 10.40 -0.74 8.56
CA PHE A 50 11.73 -0.21 8.83
C PHE A 50 12.75 -1.30 9.19
N GLU A 51 12.31 -2.38 9.83
CA GLU A 51 13.18 -3.50 10.19
C GLU A 51 13.35 -4.51 9.04
N SER A 52 12.33 -4.71 8.22
CA SER A 52 12.30 -5.74 7.18
C SER A 52 12.19 -5.19 5.76
N SER A 53 12.58 -3.93 5.53
CA SER A 53 12.46 -3.28 4.21
C SER A 53 13.09 -4.08 3.06
N ASP A 54 14.14 -4.84 3.37
CA ASP A 54 14.90 -5.65 2.41
C ASP A 54 14.17 -6.87 1.89
N GLU A 55 13.09 -7.25 2.57
CA GLU A 55 12.30 -8.42 2.24
C GLU A 55 10.89 -8.04 1.76
N ILE A 56 10.65 -6.76 1.49
CA ILE A 56 9.39 -6.24 0.98
C ILE A 56 9.62 -5.84 -0.48
N SER A 57 8.95 -6.54 -1.38
CA SER A 57 8.94 -6.26 -2.82
C SER A 57 7.53 -6.32 -3.37
N PHE A 58 7.27 -5.53 -4.40
CA PHE A 58 5.96 -5.41 -5.04
C PHE A 58 6.10 -5.65 -6.53
N SER A 59 5.07 -6.24 -7.14
CA SER A 59 4.93 -6.28 -8.59
C SER A 59 4.33 -4.95 -9.05
N ALA A 60 5.08 -4.16 -9.82
CA ALA A 60 4.57 -2.90 -10.39
C ALA A 60 3.40 -3.12 -11.37
N GLU A 61 3.26 -4.34 -11.91
CA GLU A 61 2.18 -4.69 -12.84
C GLU A 61 0.86 -4.98 -12.10
N ASP A 62 0.95 -5.57 -10.89
CA ASP A 62 -0.22 -6.02 -10.13
C ASP A 62 -0.62 -5.06 -8.99
N THR A 63 0.30 -4.19 -8.57
CA THR A 63 0.11 -3.29 -7.41
C THR A 63 -0.29 -1.89 -7.85
N VAL A 64 -1.49 -1.44 -7.46
CA VAL A 64 -1.97 -0.07 -7.76
C VAL A 64 -1.65 0.93 -6.66
N GLY A 65 -1.39 0.45 -5.44
CA GLY A 65 -1.06 1.31 -4.32
C GLY A 65 -0.52 0.51 -3.14
N VAL A 66 0.27 1.18 -2.31
CA VAL A 66 0.84 0.61 -1.09
C VAL A 66 0.47 1.49 0.10
N VAL A 67 -0.08 0.88 1.14
CA VAL A 67 -0.29 1.52 2.45
C VAL A 67 0.78 1.00 3.40
N ILE A 68 1.55 1.91 3.97
CA ILE A 68 2.68 1.58 4.86
C ILE A 68 2.36 2.09 6.26
N ASP A 69 2.38 1.18 7.24
CA ASP A 69 2.36 1.54 8.65
C ASP A 69 3.75 2.01 9.09
N ILE A 70 3.88 3.31 9.37
CA ILE A 70 5.16 3.91 9.81
C ILE A 70 5.40 3.78 11.32
N THR A 71 4.48 3.14 12.05
CA THR A 71 4.53 2.89 13.50
C THR A 71 4.81 4.17 14.32
N HIS A 72 6.03 4.34 14.81
CA HIS A 72 6.50 5.44 15.66
C HIS A 72 7.63 6.24 14.99
N GLU A 73 7.97 5.95 13.73
CA GLU A 73 8.96 6.73 12.99
C GLU A 73 8.41 8.12 12.68
N THR A 74 9.20 9.14 13.02
CA THR A 74 8.85 10.56 12.86
C THR A 74 9.88 11.31 12.04
N SER A 75 11.05 10.72 11.80
CA SER A 75 12.09 11.25 10.93
C SER A 75 11.62 11.18 9.48
N VAL A 76 11.23 12.33 8.93
CA VAL A 76 10.88 12.47 7.51
C VAL A 76 12.01 11.94 6.61
N LYS A 77 13.27 12.19 6.98
CA LYS A 77 14.42 11.69 6.23
C LYS A 77 14.41 10.16 6.16
N THR A 78 14.24 9.49 7.30
CA THR A 78 14.21 8.01 7.36
C THR A 78 13.04 7.46 6.53
N ILE A 79 11.85 8.06 6.67
CA ILE A 79 10.65 7.65 5.92
C ILE A 79 10.90 7.77 4.41
N VAL A 80 11.41 8.92 3.96
CA VAL A 80 11.65 9.17 2.53
C VAL A 80 12.72 8.24 1.98
N GLU A 81 13.84 8.04 2.68
CA GLU A 81 14.91 7.13 2.24
C GLU A 81 14.38 5.70 2.08
N ARG A 82 13.57 5.22 3.05
CA ARG A 82 13.01 3.86 3.00
C ARG A 82 11.96 3.70 1.91
N VAL A 83 11.09 4.68 1.74
CA VAL A 83 10.10 4.69 0.66
C VAL A 83 10.80 4.72 -0.70
N LEU A 84 11.87 5.50 -0.83
CA LEU A 84 12.66 5.56 -2.07
C LEU A 84 13.27 4.19 -2.40
N VAL A 85 13.85 3.49 -1.43
CA VAL A 85 14.39 2.12 -1.62
C VAL A 85 13.30 1.16 -2.08
N LEU A 86 12.10 1.24 -1.49
CA LEU A 86 10.95 0.44 -1.88
C LEU A 86 10.55 0.70 -3.35
N PHE A 87 10.48 1.97 -3.76
CA PHE A 87 10.18 2.33 -5.15
C PHE A 87 11.25 1.83 -6.13
N HIS A 88 12.53 1.94 -5.80
CA HIS A 88 13.61 1.43 -6.65
C HIS A 88 13.48 -0.08 -6.87
N ARG A 89 13.14 -0.85 -5.82
CA ARG A 89 12.90 -2.29 -5.92
C ARG A 89 11.68 -2.64 -6.76
N MET A 90 10.60 -1.87 -6.64
CA MET A 90 9.36 -2.10 -7.39
C MET A 90 9.56 -1.89 -8.90
N TYR A 91 10.40 -0.94 -9.30
CA TYR A 91 10.64 -0.61 -10.71
C TYR A 91 11.98 -1.15 -11.26
N GLY A 92 12.77 -1.86 -10.47
CA GLY A 92 14.05 -2.43 -10.89
C GLY A 92 15.12 -1.39 -11.26
N VAL A 93 15.04 -0.18 -10.69
CA VAL A 93 16.03 0.88 -10.92
C VAL A 93 17.17 0.67 -9.93
N VAL A 94 18.37 0.35 -10.45
CA VAL A 94 19.59 0.08 -9.66
C VAL A 94 20.37 1.37 -9.43
#